data_AF-A0A820GS17-F1
#
_entry.id   AF-A0A820GS17-F1
#
_cell.length_a   1.000
_cell.length_b   1.000
_cell.length_c   1.000
_cell.angle_alpha   90.00
_cell.angle_beta   90.00
_cell.angle_gamma   90.00
#
_symmetry.space_group_name_H-M   'P 1'
#
loop_
_entity.id
_entity.type
_entity.pdbx_description
1 polymer ?
#
loop_
_entity_poly.entity_id
_entity_poly.type
_entity_poly.pdbx_seq_one_letter_code
_entity_poly.pdbx_strand_id
1 'polypeptide(L)'
;ADATSTDVGIGCFSGDSSVMLTNGKQKQISYLQTGVEILAVDHLKIIPTEMVFMLDKQRSKQAKFYTFITDSGHQVSLTGLHLIPIISSNNKMNYIAARQVQLGDQLYVRMSGHMESSPVRNITIEIKKGYFAPLTLTG
;
A
#
# COMPACT_ATOMS: atom_id res chain seq x y z
N ALA A 1 -4.74 28.37 11.62
CA ALA A 1 -5.73 27.28 11.71
C ALA A 1 -4.95 25.99 11.72
N ASP A 2 -4.94 25.34 12.87
CA ASP A 2 -4.03 24.25 13.21
C ASP A 2 -4.43 22.99 12.41
N ALA A 3 -3.58 22.57 11.48
CA ALA A 3 -3.78 21.35 10.70
C ALA A 3 -3.40 20.16 11.58
N THR A 4 -4.26 19.88 12.58
CA THR A 4 -4.11 18.75 13.49
C THR A 4 -4.24 17.45 12.69
N SER A 5 -3.09 16.96 12.23
CA SER A 5 -2.72 15.56 12.06
C SER A 5 -3.85 14.55 12.27
N THR A 6 -4.64 14.24 11.23
CA THR A 6 -5.53 13.08 11.23
C THR A 6 -4.72 11.84 10.83
N ASP A 7 -3.83 11.40 11.72
CA ASP A 7 -3.28 10.05 11.63
C ASP A 7 -4.47 9.10 11.84
N VAL A 8 -4.85 8.38 10.79
CA VAL A 8 -6.00 7.47 10.84
C VAL A 8 -5.59 6.29 11.72
N GLY A 9 -6.43 5.93 12.70
CA GLY A 9 -6.19 4.84 13.66
C GLY A 9 -6.11 3.43 13.05
N ILE A 10 -6.13 3.30 11.72
CA ILE A 10 -6.04 2.06 10.96
C ILE A 10 -5.16 2.25 9.71
N GLY A 11 -4.61 1.14 9.21
CA GLY A 11 -3.86 1.12 7.96
C GLY A 11 -4.79 1.26 6.75
N CYS A 12 -4.55 2.28 5.91
CA CYS A 12 -5.32 2.52 4.69
C CYS A 12 -4.41 2.92 3.53
N PHE A 13 -4.89 2.66 2.32
CA PHE A 13 -4.33 3.18 1.07
C PHE A 13 -5.05 4.47 0.67
N SER A 14 -4.37 5.31 -0.11
CA SER A 14 -4.99 6.46 -0.76
C SER A 14 -5.92 6.04 -1.89
N GLY A 15 -6.91 6.86 -2.22
CA GLY A 15 -7.89 6.53 -3.26
C GLY A 15 -7.33 6.42 -4.69
N ASP A 16 -6.20 7.07 -4.95
CA ASP A 16 -5.43 7.07 -6.21
C ASP A 16 -4.46 5.87 -6.32
N SER A 17 -4.27 5.10 -5.24
CA SER A 17 -3.48 3.87 -5.27
C SER A 17 -4.13 2.82 -6.19
N SER A 18 -3.31 2.01 -6.85
CA SER A 18 -3.76 0.99 -7.81
C SER A 18 -3.55 -0.42 -7.28
N VAL A 19 -4.50 -1.31 -7.59
CA VAL A 19 -4.33 -2.77 -7.51
C VAL A 19 -4.24 -3.35 -8.92
N MET A 20 -3.60 -4.50 -9.04
CA MET A 20 -3.57 -5.25 -10.29
C MET A 20 -4.60 -6.37 -10.26
N LEU A 21 -5.42 -6.43 -11.29
CA LEU A 21 -6.39 -7.49 -11.52
C LEU A 21 -5.68 -8.75 -12.07
N THR A 22 -6.32 -9.90 -11.94
CA THR A 22 -5.80 -11.18 -12.49
C THR A 22 -5.61 -11.15 -14.01
N ASN A 23 -6.36 -10.30 -14.72
CA ASN A 23 -6.20 -10.08 -16.17
C ASN A 23 -5.06 -9.10 -16.54
N GLY A 24 -4.24 -8.68 -15.57
CA GLY A 24 -3.11 -7.78 -15.78
C GLY A 24 -3.45 -6.29 -15.87
N LYS A 25 -4.74 -5.91 -15.88
CA LYS A 25 -5.16 -4.50 -15.83
C LYS A 25 -4.99 -3.94 -14.44
N GLN A 26 -4.78 -2.64 -14.33
CA GLN A 26 -4.81 -1.93 -13.05
C GLN A 26 -6.18 -1.31 -12.79
N LYS A 27 -6.57 -1.25 -11.53
CA LYS A 27 -7.79 -0.58 -11.06
C LYS A 27 -7.46 0.24 -9.82
N GLN A 28 -7.91 1.49 -9.76
CA GLN A 28 -7.74 2.28 -8.54
C GLN A 28 -8.57 1.70 -7.40
N ILE A 29 -8.01 1.73 -6.19
CA ILE A 29 -8.62 1.21 -4.97
C ILE A 29 -9.98 1.87 -4.69
N SER A 30 -10.13 3.16 -5.00
CA SER A 30 -11.40 3.90 -4.83
C SER A 30 -12.57 3.35 -5.65
N TYR A 31 -12.28 2.64 -6.76
CA TYR A 31 -13.26 1.98 -7.63
C TYR A 31 -13.34 0.46 -7.41
N LEU A 32 -12.55 -0.10 -6.50
CA LEU A 32 -12.56 -1.53 -6.22
C LEU A 32 -13.90 -1.96 -5.60
N GLN A 33 -14.35 -3.14 -5.98
CA GLN A 33 -15.66 -3.71 -5.60
C GLN A 33 -15.43 -5.12 -5.03
N THR A 34 -16.31 -5.53 -4.12
CA THR A 34 -16.38 -6.91 -3.62
C THR A 34 -16.58 -7.89 -4.78
N GLY A 35 -15.95 -9.06 -4.70
CA GLY A 35 -15.99 -10.10 -5.73
C GLY A 35 -14.97 -9.93 -6.86
N VAL A 36 -14.17 -8.85 -6.85
CA VAL A 36 -13.14 -8.65 -7.86
C VAL A 36 -11.91 -9.46 -7.50
N GLU A 37 -11.42 -10.26 -8.45
CA GLU A 37 -10.14 -10.95 -8.35
C GLU A 37 -8.97 -10.01 -8.65
N ILE A 38 -8.04 -9.96 -7.71
CA ILE A 38 -6.81 -9.16 -7.76
C ILE A 38 -5.59 -10.03 -7.51
N LEU A 39 -4.41 -9.48 -7.75
CA LEU A 39 -3.15 -10.10 -7.38
C LEU A 39 -2.75 -9.66 -5.97
N ALA A 40 -2.39 -10.63 -5.14
CA ALA A 40 -1.77 -10.45 -3.84
C ALA A 40 -0.40 -11.13 -3.78
N VAL A 41 0.29 -10.97 -2.65
CA VAL A 41 1.59 -11.59 -2.41
C VAL A 41 1.49 -12.48 -1.17
N ASP A 42 1.87 -13.74 -1.34
CA ASP A 42 2.02 -14.72 -0.26
C ASP A 42 3.43 -15.32 -0.31
N HIS A 43 4.23 -15.13 0.73
CA HIS A 43 5.63 -15.59 0.77
C HIS A 43 6.43 -15.26 -0.51
N LEU A 44 6.33 -14.02 -1.02
CA LEU A 44 6.94 -13.53 -2.27
C LEU A 44 6.38 -14.13 -3.57
N LYS A 45 5.38 -15.01 -3.49
CA LYS A 45 4.65 -15.53 -4.65
C LYS A 45 3.47 -14.63 -4.93
N ILE A 46 3.30 -14.28 -6.20
CA ILE A 46 2.14 -13.54 -6.66
C ILE A 46 1.01 -14.54 -6.87
N ILE A 47 -0.10 -14.35 -6.16
CA ILE A 47 -1.25 -15.24 -6.20
C ILE A 47 -2.53 -14.46 -6.52
N PRO A 48 -3.51 -15.07 -7.21
CA PRO A 48 -4.85 -14.50 -7.31
C PRO A 48 -5.56 -14.57 -5.95
N THR A 49 -6.33 -13.54 -5.62
CA THR A 49 -7.20 -13.51 -4.44
C THR A 49 -8.42 -12.64 -4.70
N GLU A 50 -9.52 -12.91 -4.01
CA GLU A 50 -10.74 -12.12 -4.12
C GLU A 50 -10.74 -10.99 -3.10
N MET A 51 -11.12 -9.79 -3.53
CA MET A 51 -11.49 -8.72 -2.61
C MET A 51 -12.87 -9.01 -2.01
N VAL A 52 -12.92 -9.19 -0.69
CA VAL A 52 -14.16 -9.58 0.00
C VAL A 52 -14.87 -8.40 0.65
N PHE A 53 -14.13 -7.41 1.16
CA PHE A 53 -14.73 -6.30 1.90
C PHE A 53 -13.82 -5.06 1.96
N MET A 54 -14.40 -3.87 2.17
CA MET A 54 -13.66 -2.66 2.53
C MET A 54 -13.80 -2.42 4.03
N LEU A 55 -12.75 -2.73 4.80
CA LEU A 55 -12.71 -2.51 6.26
C LEU A 55 -12.94 -1.04 6.63
N ASP A 56 -12.42 -0.13 5.81
CA ASP A 56 -12.77 1.29 5.87
C ASP A 56 -12.80 1.91 4.48
N LYS A 57 -13.68 2.89 4.33
CA LYS A 57 -14.00 3.52 3.06
C LYS A 57 -14.50 4.95 3.29
N GLN A 58 -13.60 5.91 3.22
CA GLN A 58 -13.91 7.31 3.48
C GLN A 58 -13.59 8.18 2.28
N ARG A 59 -14.53 8.27 1.31
CA ARG A 59 -14.30 8.99 0.05
C ARG A 59 -14.07 10.49 0.21
N SER A 60 -14.66 11.10 1.25
CA SER A 60 -14.65 12.56 1.42
C SER A 60 -13.75 13.05 2.54
N LYS A 61 -13.27 12.16 3.42
CA LYS A 61 -12.40 12.54 4.53
C LYS A 61 -10.97 12.70 4.06
N GLN A 62 -10.23 13.54 4.79
CA GLN A 62 -8.81 13.77 4.57
C GLN A 62 -7.98 13.00 5.59
N ALA A 63 -6.85 12.47 5.14
CA ALA A 63 -5.89 11.77 5.97
C ALA A 63 -4.47 12.17 5.58
N LYS A 64 -3.55 12.04 6.52
CA LYS A 64 -2.11 12.15 6.27
C LYS A 64 -1.60 10.86 5.64
N PHE A 65 -0.90 10.99 4.52
CA PHE A 65 -0.30 9.89 3.78
C PHE A 65 1.21 10.07 3.70
N TYR A 66 1.91 8.94 3.80
CA TYR A 66 3.33 8.79 3.51
C TYR A 66 3.43 8.16 2.13
N THR A 67 3.93 8.92 1.16
CA THR A 67 4.15 8.46 -0.21
C THR A 67 5.61 8.06 -0.36
N PHE A 68 5.83 6.77 -0.66
CA PHE A 68 7.16 6.23 -0.92
C PHE A 68 7.37 6.11 -2.41
N ILE A 69 8.53 6.54 -2.91
CA ILE A 69 8.98 6.29 -4.27
C ILE A 69 10.25 5.47 -4.19
N THR A 70 10.26 4.30 -4.81
CA THR A 70 11.42 3.43 -4.87
C THR A 70 12.35 3.80 -6.02
N ASP A 71 13.59 3.31 -5.96
CA ASP A 71 14.59 3.48 -7.03
C ASP A 71 14.12 2.91 -8.38
N SER A 72 13.33 1.84 -8.34
CA SER A 72 12.69 1.25 -9.53
C SER A 72 11.47 2.05 -10.03
N GLY A 73 11.18 3.22 -9.47
CA GLY A 73 10.08 4.11 -9.87
C GLY A 73 8.70 3.69 -9.38
N HIS A 74 8.59 2.69 -8.50
CA HIS A 74 7.31 2.28 -7.94
C HIS A 74 6.89 3.24 -6.83
N GLN A 75 5.59 3.47 -6.71
CA GLN A 75 5.03 4.39 -5.73
C GLN A 75 3.84 3.78 -4.98
N VAL A 76 3.74 4.08 -3.69
CA VAL A 76 2.57 3.78 -2.87
C VAL A 76 2.36 4.86 -1.82
N SER A 77 1.10 5.20 -1.53
CA SER A 77 0.74 6.19 -0.49
C SER A 77 -0.12 5.54 0.60
N LEU A 78 0.39 5.55 1.83
CA LEU A 78 -0.18 4.82 2.96
C LEU A 78 -0.42 5.73 4.18
N THR A 79 -1.45 5.44 4.99
CA THR A 79 -1.59 6.10 6.30
C THR A 79 -0.47 5.67 7.25
N GLY A 80 -0.17 6.48 8.27
CA GLY A 80 1.01 6.28 9.12
C GLY A 80 1.09 4.93 9.83
N LEU A 81 -0.06 4.33 10.18
CA LEU A 81 -0.15 3.03 10.85
C LEU A 81 -0.26 1.83 9.89
N HIS A 82 -0.26 2.05 8.57
CA HIS A 82 -0.30 0.95 7.61
C HIS A 82 0.97 0.11 7.72
N LEU A 83 0.83 -1.20 7.88
CA LEU A 83 1.96 -2.12 7.95
C LEU A 83 2.45 -2.46 6.53
N ILE A 84 3.70 -2.12 6.23
CA ILE A 84 4.33 -2.40 4.94
C ILE A 84 5.43 -3.47 5.11
N PRO A 85 5.49 -4.49 4.23
CA PRO A 85 6.56 -5.47 4.27
C PRO A 85 7.88 -4.85 3.78
N ILE A 86 8.94 -5.05 4.55
CA ILE A 86 10.32 -4.62 4.25
C ILE A 86 11.30 -5.80 4.35
N ILE A 87 12.45 -5.68 3.69
CA ILE A 87 13.59 -6.58 3.95
C ILE A 87 14.37 -6.05 5.14
N SER A 88 14.48 -6.87 6.18
CA SER A 88 15.35 -6.55 7.32
C SER A 88 16.79 -6.99 7.10
N SER A 89 17.70 -6.54 7.98
CA SER A 89 19.15 -6.78 7.87
C SER A 89 19.57 -8.26 7.83
N ASN A 90 18.72 -9.18 8.27
CA ASN A 90 18.97 -10.62 8.19
C ASN A 90 18.30 -11.29 6.97
N ASN A 91 17.90 -10.51 5.96
CA ASN A 91 17.17 -10.95 4.76
C ASN A 91 15.82 -11.62 5.03
N LYS A 92 15.19 -11.35 6.19
CA LYS A 92 13.82 -11.77 6.48
C LYS A 92 12.83 -10.65 6.20
N MET A 93 11.66 -11.03 5.72
CA MET A 93 10.49 -10.15 5.62
C MET A 93 10.04 -9.76 7.04
N ASN A 94 9.99 -8.45 7.30
CA ASN A 94 9.39 -7.87 8.49
C ASN A 94 8.32 -6.86 8.07
N TYR A 95 7.44 -6.50 9.01
CA TYR A 95 6.44 -5.45 8.80
C TYR A 95 6.74 -4.27 9.71
N ILE A 96 6.76 -3.07 9.14
CA ILE A 96 6.88 -1.82 9.91
C ILE A 96 5.72 -0.89 9.56
N ALA A 97 5.40 0.04 10.45
CA ALA A 97 4.41 1.06 10.15
C ALA A 97 4.97 2.01 9.08
N ALA A 98 4.13 2.49 8.16
CA ALA A 98 4.53 3.39 7.08
C ALA A 98 5.28 4.62 7.61
N ARG A 99 4.85 5.18 8.75
CA ARG A 99 5.53 6.33 9.38
C ARG A 99 6.96 6.05 9.88
N GLN A 100 7.37 4.78 9.95
CA GLN A 100 8.70 4.35 10.39
C GLN A 100 9.65 4.07 9.22
N VAL A 101 9.15 4.06 7.98
CA VAL A 101 9.96 3.83 6.78
C VAL A 101 10.96 4.97 6.61
N GLN A 102 12.20 4.63 6.28
CA GLN A 102 13.30 5.56 6.05
C GLN A 102 13.84 5.44 4.62
N LEU A 103 14.57 6.47 4.19
CA LEU A 103 15.31 6.41 2.93
C LEU A 103 16.31 5.25 2.97
N GLY A 104 16.36 4.46 1.91
CA GLY A 104 17.21 3.27 1.81
C GLY A 104 16.55 1.98 2.29
N ASP A 105 15.43 2.03 3.03
CA ASP A 105 14.66 0.83 3.36
C ASP A 105 14.24 0.10 2.09
N GLN A 106 14.28 -1.23 2.13
CA GLN A 106 14.01 -2.09 0.98
C GLN A 106 12.56 -2.51 0.97
N LEU A 107 11.76 -1.94 0.05
CA LEU A 107 10.37 -2.35 -0.16
C LEU A 107 10.29 -3.44 -1.21
N TYR A 108 9.36 -4.37 -1.03
CA TYR A 108 9.03 -5.34 -2.06
C TYR A 108 8.19 -4.70 -3.17
N VAL A 109 8.62 -4.89 -4.42
CA VAL A 109 7.99 -4.41 -5.63
C VAL A 109 7.83 -5.56 -6.62
N ARG A 110 6.80 -5.50 -7.47
CA ARG A 110 6.65 -6.47 -8.55
C ARG A 110 7.36 -5.97 -9.80
N MET A 111 8.40 -6.66 -10.23
CA MET A 111 9.14 -6.38 -11.46
C MET A 111 9.06 -7.60 -12.39
N SER A 112 8.69 -7.38 -13.65
CA SER A 112 8.66 -8.44 -14.68
C SER A 112 7.93 -9.74 -14.27
N GLY A 113 6.91 -9.65 -13.41
CA GLY A 113 6.14 -10.80 -12.94
C GLY A 113 6.66 -11.50 -11.69
N HIS A 114 7.74 -11.00 -11.08
CA HIS A 114 8.32 -11.53 -9.84
C HIS A 114 8.42 -10.44 -8.77
N MET A 115 8.58 -10.87 -7.50
CA MET A 115 8.80 -9.95 -6.39
C MET A 115 10.30 -9.71 -6.21
N GLU A 116 10.69 -8.45 -6.14
CA GLU A 116 12.05 -7.99 -5.92
C GLU A 116 12.05 -6.85 -4.90
N SER A 117 13.22 -6.53 -4.32
CA SER A 117 13.33 -5.37 -3.44
C SER A 117 13.85 -4.15 -4.17
N SER A 118 13.36 -2.98 -3.79
CA SER A 118 13.88 -1.70 -4.25
C SER A 118 13.98 -0.70 -3.11
N PRO A 119 15.11 0.03 -2.98
CA PRO A 119 15.28 1.00 -1.91
C PRO A 119 14.34 2.18 -2.10
N VAL A 120 13.81 2.70 -0.99
CA VAL A 120 13.09 3.98 -0.97
C VAL A 120 14.06 5.12 -1.27
N ARG A 121 13.73 5.94 -2.28
CA ARG A 121 14.51 7.12 -2.69
C ARG A 121 13.84 8.43 -2.35
N ASN A 122 12.53 8.45 -2.19
CA ASN A 122 11.79 9.63 -1.79
C ASN A 122 10.66 9.26 -0.83
N ILE A 123 10.45 10.12 0.15
CA ILE A 123 9.33 10.07 1.10
C ILE A 123 8.70 11.46 1.13
N THR A 124 7.46 11.56 0.67
CA THR A 124 6.66 12.79 0.82
C THR A 124 5.51 12.56 1.78
N ILE A 125 5.17 13.59 2.56
CA ILE A 125 4.03 13.55 3.47
C ILE A 125 2.99 14.53 2.95
N GLU A 126 1.81 14.01 2.64
CA GLU A 126 0.75 14.78 1.99
C GLU A 126 -0.59 14.55 2.68
N ILE A 127 -1.44 15.58 2.73
CA ILE A 127 -2.84 15.41 3.10
C ILE A 127 -3.63 15.11 1.83
N LYS A 128 -4.17 13.89 1.72
CA LYS A 128 -5.00 13.47 0.58
C LYS A 128 -6.44 13.21 1.03
N LYS A 129 -7.38 13.46 0.13
CA LYS A 129 -8.80 13.12 0.29
C LYS A 129 -9.03 11.68 -0.17
N GLY A 130 -9.74 10.89 0.63
CA GLY A 130 -10.06 9.50 0.28
C GLY A 130 -9.08 8.51 0.86
N TYR A 131 -9.54 7.65 1.77
CA TYR A 131 -8.77 6.51 2.28
C TYR A 131 -9.60 5.23 2.34
N PHE A 132 -8.94 4.10 2.06
CA PHE A 132 -9.58 2.82 1.80
C PHE A 132 -8.73 1.67 2.35
N ALA A 133 -9.37 0.69 2.98
CA ALA A 133 -8.72 -0.53 3.48
C ALA A 133 -9.41 -1.76 2.88
N PRO A 134 -8.96 -2.24 1.70
CA PRO A 134 -9.48 -3.47 1.13
C PRO A 134 -9.01 -4.68 1.94
N LEU A 135 -9.90 -5.64 2.14
CA LEU A 135 -9.62 -6.96 2.71
C LEU A 135 -9.74 -8.01 1.60
N THR A 136 -8.76 -8.88 1.51
CA THR A 136 -8.78 -10.03 0.60
C THR A 136 -8.94 -11.34 1.36
N LEU A 137 -9.20 -12.44 0.65
CA LEU A 137 -9.21 -13.78 1.27
C LEU A 137 -7.85 -14.19 1.86
N THR A 138 -6.76 -13.59 1.41
CA THR A 138 -5.39 -13.90 1.85
C THR A 138 -4.92 -12.97 2.98
N GLY A 139 -5.67 -11.91 3.26
CA GLY A 139 -5.27 -10.83 4.18
C GLY A 139 -5.48 -9.45 3.59
#